data_AF-A0A3D3G9Q1-F1
#
_entry.id   AF-A0A3D3G9Q1-F1
#
_cell.length_a   1.000
_cell.length_b   1.000
_cell.length_c   1.000
_cell.angle_alpha   90.00
_cell.angle_beta   90.00
_cell.angle_gamma   90.00
#
_symmetry.space_group_name_H-M   'P 1'
#
loop_
_entity.id
_entity.type
_entity.pdbx_description
1 polymer ?
#
loop_
_entity_poly.entity_id
_entity_poly.type
_entity_poly.pdbx_seq_one_letter_code
_entity_poly.pdbx_strand_id
1 'polypeptide(L)'
;MKLPEKMLGLIKFSTLILSSIFLLSIAVCHGADLRSTSATLAAPDPVTAGKGIYAVPNELTPIKAIPVLRRAPSGAYLSIGTERGFMSASLSPQITSLICFDYDHGAVLYDLVNAGLLKLSKNRHDYLNLRLTENFEQWRNRMKQIPLRAEIKQVLEKEETFQWWTTNVRERGDFVEFHEPAPSAAKAYPYKGANYLYDDVLFQRIHDLAMKDKISAFAVDLRDPSQVQALADAIRANNESLAIIDISNVWQWFGGTKNIENIEANQQAQVLSDAIGKLRGATTGKTVLLATTWGGEVEKFPKALAKPDRASRFPRSRYVSFSSTQYIGAQFSELPDNRSLWRHLRLGINANNLDEAYSYVELNGQPLYFDSKERGQAIAKLVNKLGSPNKKLQQEGLDGLLVLAGSDSRPNDAAIAIKANLARIQDTVVRESAQLRLIGLKQRIRGACLRSLLEALNPK
;
A
#
# COMPACT_ATOMS: atom_id res chain seq x y z
N MET A 1 26.78 -52.76 40.68
CA MET A 1 27.55 -52.46 39.45
C MET A 1 27.86 -50.97 39.42
N LYS A 2 29.14 -50.57 39.44
CA LYS A 2 29.54 -49.16 39.29
C LYS A 2 29.56 -48.83 37.80
N LEU A 3 28.80 -47.82 37.39
CA LEU A 3 28.87 -47.30 36.02
C LEU A 3 30.27 -46.72 35.78
N PRO A 4 30.92 -47.04 34.64
CA PRO A 4 32.23 -46.48 34.31
C PRO A 4 32.18 -44.95 34.34
N GLU A 5 33.18 -44.29 34.92
CA GLU A 5 33.22 -42.82 35.05
C GLU A 5 33.01 -42.09 33.71
N LYS A 6 33.45 -42.70 32.60
CA LYS A 6 33.21 -42.19 31.25
C LYS A 6 31.73 -42.13 30.85
N MET A 7 30.90 -43.07 31.29
CA MET A 7 29.45 -43.00 31.07
C MET A 7 28.79 -41.90 31.92
N LEU A 8 29.30 -41.65 33.13
CA LEU A 8 28.78 -40.57 33.97
C LEU A 8 29.02 -39.19 33.34
N GLY A 9 30.18 -38.99 32.70
CA GLY A 9 30.48 -37.77 31.95
C GLY A 9 29.56 -37.56 30.75
N LEU A 10 29.30 -38.62 29.97
CA LEU A 10 28.40 -38.57 28.82
C LEU A 10 26.95 -38.27 29.22
N ILE A 11 26.47 -38.87 30.32
CA ILE A 11 25.14 -38.58 30.84
C ILE A 11 25.05 -37.10 31.26
N LYS A 12 26.00 -36.61 32.06
CA LYS A 12 26.02 -35.19 32.50
C LYS A 12 26.05 -34.21 31.32
N PHE A 13 26.84 -34.50 30.30
CA PHE A 13 26.91 -33.67 29.10
C PHE A 13 25.59 -33.66 28.31
N SER A 14 24.95 -34.83 28.19
CA SER A 14 23.65 -34.98 27.52
C SER A 14 22.55 -34.22 28.27
N THR A 15 22.53 -34.30 29.61
CA THR A 15 21.56 -33.56 30.44
C THR A 15 21.78 -32.05 30.37
N LEU A 16 23.03 -31.60 30.22
CA LEU A 16 23.34 -30.18 30.07
C LEU A 16 22.86 -29.64 28.71
N ILE A 17 23.05 -30.42 27.63
CA ILE A 17 22.58 -30.04 26.29
C ILE A 17 21.04 -30.01 26.26
N LEU A 18 20.38 -31.04 26.79
CA LEU A 18 18.92 -31.13 26.80
C LEU A 18 18.29 -30.03 27.66
N SER A 19 18.86 -29.71 28.82
CA SER A 19 18.40 -28.59 29.64
C SER A 19 18.65 -27.23 28.97
N SER A 20 19.76 -27.05 28.26
CA SER A 20 20.02 -25.83 27.49
C SER A 20 19.06 -25.65 26.32
N ILE A 21 18.75 -26.73 25.59
CA ILE A 21 17.76 -26.72 24.49
C ILE A 21 16.37 -26.43 25.03
N PHE A 22 16.01 -27.02 26.18
CA PHE A 22 14.70 -26.80 26.81
C PHE A 22 14.55 -25.35 27.32
N LEU A 23 15.58 -24.79 27.95
CA LEU A 23 15.59 -23.38 28.38
C LEU A 23 15.55 -22.41 27.20
N LEU A 24 16.28 -22.71 26.12
CA LEU A 24 16.22 -21.91 24.90
C LEU A 24 14.83 -22.00 24.23
N SER A 25 14.19 -23.17 24.27
CA SER A 25 12.83 -23.36 23.76
C SER A 25 11.80 -22.60 24.60
N ILE A 26 11.93 -22.60 25.93
CA ILE A 26 11.08 -21.80 26.83
C ILE A 26 11.29 -20.30 26.57
N ALA A 27 12.54 -19.85 26.40
CA ALA A 27 12.84 -18.45 26.12
C ALA A 27 12.33 -17.99 24.74
N VAL A 28 12.34 -18.88 23.72
CA VAL A 28 11.80 -18.61 22.39
C VAL A 28 10.27 -18.65 22.38
N CYS A 29 9.63 -19.51 23.20
CA CYS A 29 8.18 -19.56 23.34
C CYS A 29 7.60 -18.40 24.18
N HIS A 30 8.39 -17.81 25.07
CA HIS A 30 8.05 -16.58 25.79
C HIS A 30 8.67 -15.37 25.06
N GLY A 31 8.46 -15.30 23.75
CA GLY A 31 8.74 -14.08 22.98
C GLY A 31 8.18 -12.90 23.78
N ALA A 32 9.07 -12.00 24.19
CA ALA A 32 8.74 -10.89 25.07
C ALA A 32 7.52 -10.17 24.49
N ASP A 33 6.38 -10.33 25.14
CA ASP A 33 5.18 -9.61 24.79
C ASP A 33 5.54 -8.13 24.88
N LEU A 34 5.19 -7.37 23.85
CA LEU A 34 5.41 -5.93 23.59
C LEU A 34 5.33 -4.97 24.80
N ARG A 35 4.87 -5.46 25.94
CA ARG A 35 3.96 -4.77 26.83
C ARG A 35 4.44 -4.78 28.28
N SER A 36 5.37 -5.66 28.67
CA SER A 36 5.96 -5.57 30.02
C SER A 36 6.92 -4.38 30.16
N THR A 37 7.44 -3.84 29.06
CA THR A 37 8.35 -2.68 29.05
C THR A 37 7.70 -1.37 28.59
N SER A 38 6.43 -1.40 28.20
CA SER A 38 5.70 -0.24 27.63
C SER A 38 4.62 0.29 28.58
N ALA A 39 4.97 0.51 29.85
CA ALA A 39 4.06 1.14 30.82
C ALA A 39 3.53 2.53 30.37
N THR A 40 4.11 3.11 29.31
CA THR A 40 3.77 4.43 28.77
C THR A 40 2.72 4.44 27.66
N LEU A 41 2.36 3.30 27.05
CA LEU A 41 1.34 3.23 25.99
C LEU A 41 0.08 2.52 26.49
N ALA A 42 -0.47 2.98 27.61
CA ALA A 42 -1.69 2.42 28.18
C ALA A 42 -2.86 2.53 27.19
N ALA A 43 -3.77 1.56 27.24
CA ALA A 43 -5.01 1.62 26.48
C ALA A 43 -5.79 2.90 26.85
N PRO A 44 -6.45 3.56 25.87
CA PRO A 44 -7.25 4.74 26.13
C PRO A 44 -8.41 4.41 27.09
N ASP A 45 -8.70 5.34 28.02
CA ASP A 45 -9.92 5.27 28.81
C ASP A 45 -11.12 5.69 27.95
N PRO A 46 -12.22 4.92 27.86
CA PRO A 46 -13.37 5.28 27.03
C PRO A 46 -13.96 6.65 27.35
N VAL A 47 -13.88 7.08 28.62
CA VAL A 47 -14.34 8.39 29.07
C VAL A 47 -13.52 9.53 28.43
N THR A 48 -12.21 9.34 28.28
CA THR A 48 -11.35 10.33 27.61
C THR A 48 -11.44 10.23 26.10
N ALA A 49 -11.65 9.02 25.55
CA ALA A 49 -11.89 8.80 24.12
C ALA A 49 -13.19 9.45 23.61
N GLY A 50 -14.23 9.54 24.46
CA GLY A 50 -15.49 10.22 24.14
C GLY A 50 -15.36 11.74 23.87
N LYS A 51 -14.20 12.34 24.14
CA LYS A 51 -13.90 13.75 23.84
C LYS A 51 -13.14 13.95 22.52
N GLY A 52 -12.68 12.88 21.88
CA GLY A 52 -11.89 12.91 20.64
C GLY A 52 -12.73 13.17 19.39
N ILE A 53 -12.09 13.72 18.36
CA ILE A 53 -12.69 13.94 17.03
C ILE A 53 -12.46 12.67 16.23
N TYR A 54 -13.16 11.61 16.61
CA TYR A 54 -13.18 10.38 15.83
C TYR A 54 -13.57 10.70 14.37
N ALA A 55 -12.63 10.49 13.44
CA ALA A 55 -12.75 10.85 12.04
C ALA A 55 -12.97 9.61 11.16
N VAL A 56 -14.02 9.67 10.35
CA VAL A 56 -14.32 8.67 9.33
C VAL A 56 -13.33 8.82 8.18
N PRO A 57 -12.74 7.74 7.62
CA PRO A 57 -11.83 7.89 6.49
C PRO A 57 -12.55 8.50 5.29
N ASN A 58 -12.06 9.63 4.81
CA ASN A 58 -12.66 10.37 3.69
C ASN A 58 -11.92 10.14 2.36
N GLU A 59 -10.97 9.20 2.30
CA GLU A 59 -10.32 8.80 1.06
C GLU A 59 -11.17 7.81 0.26
N LEU A 60 -12.05 8.36 -0.57
CA LEU A 60 -13.07 7.64 -1.33
C LEU A 60 -12.55 6.70 -2.45
N THR A 61 -11.25 6.42 -2.55
CA THR A 61 -10.69 5.56 -3.61
C THR A 61 -9.52 4.68 -3.15
N PRO A 62 -9.65 3.89 -2.05
CA PRO A 62 -8.56 3.06 -1.55
C PRO A 62 -8.09 2.00 -2.57
N ILE A 63 -8.94 1.63 -3.53
CA ILE A 63 -8.58 0.71 -4.63
C ILE A 63 -7.38 1.21 -5.45
N LYS A 64 -7.16 2.53 -5.54
CA LYS A 64 -5.99 3.09 -6.24
C LYS A 64 -4.67 2.71 -5.57
N ALA A 65 -4.67 2.40 -4.28
CA ALA A 65 -3.48 1.99 -3.54
C ALA A 65 -3.05 0.54 -3.86
N ILE A 66 -3.93 -0.29 -4.43
CA ILE A 66 -3.67 -1.73 -4.66
C ILE A 66 -2.32 -2.01 -5.36
N PRO A 67 -1.92 -1.32 -6.44
CA PRO A 67 -0.64 -1.61 -7.10
C PRO A 67 0.57 -1.40 -6.20
N VAL A 68 0.48 -0.49 -5.23
CA VAL A 68 1.52 -0.22 -4.24
C VAL A 68 1.45 -1.24 -3.12
N LEU A 69 0.25 -1.46 -2.57
CA LEU A 69 0.00 -2.40 -1.49
C LEU A 69 0.40 -3.84 -1.84
N ARG A 70 0.15 -4.29 -3.08
CA ARG A 70 0.55 -5.63 -3.56
C ARG A 70 2.04 -5.80 -3.78
N ARG A 71 2.78 -4.69 -3.98
CA ARG A 71 4.24 -4.69 -4.21
C ARG A 71 5.03 -4.34 -2.96
N ALA A 72 4.38 -3.97 -1.87
CA ALA A 72 5.02 -3.79 -0.59
C ALA A 72 5.70 -5.10 -0.16
N PRO A 73 6.84 -5.03 0.53
CA PRO A 73 7.48 -6.24 1.06
C PRO A 73 6.61 -6.90 2.12
N SER A 74 6.96 -8.11 2.53
CA SER A 74 6.33 -8.76 3.68
C SER A 74 6.68 -8.05 4.98
N GLY A 75 5.68 -7.90 5.86
CA GLY A 75 5.89 -7.29 7.17
C GLY A 75 4.65 -6.62 7.76
N ALA A 76 4.87 -5.80 8.78
CA ALA A 76 3.83 -5.04 9.45
C ALA A 76 3.34 -3.86 8.60
N TYR A 77 2.03 -3.63 8.64
CA TYR A 77 1.38 -2.42 8.15
C TYR A 77 1.20 -1.46 9.33
N LEU A 78 1.93 -0.35 9.35
CA LEU A 78 1.79 0.69 10.36
C LEU A 78 0.87 1.79 9.82
N SER A 79 -0.29 2.02 10.41
CA SER A 79 -1.31 2.97 9.92
C SER A 79 -1.75 3.98 10.95
N ILE A 80 -1.91 5.23 10.54
CA ILE A 80 -2.71 6.22 11.28
C ILE A 80 -4.19 6.17 10.90
N GLY A 81 -5.05 6.60 11.81
CA GLY A 81 -6.50 6.66 11.63
C GLY A 81 -7.19 5.34 11.98
N THR A 82 -8.34 5.09 11.33
CA THR A 82 -9.30 4.05 11.72
C THR A 82 -9.47 3.00 10.62
N GLU A 83 -10.65 2.92 9.99
CA GLU A 83 -11.05 1.84 9.07
C GLU A 83 -10.13 1.69 7.83
N ARG A 84 -9.43 2.75 7.42
CA ARG A 84 -8.50 2.68 6.28
C ARG A 84 -7.35 1.72 6.53
N GLY A 85 -6.81 1.67 7.75
CA GLY A 85 -5.74 0.74 8.10
C GLY A 85 -6.16 -0.71 7.86
N PHE A 86 -7.38 -1.06 8.30
CA PHE A 86 -7.96 -2.39 8.10
C PHE A 86 -8.21 -2.71 6.62
N MET A 87 -8.79 -1.77 5.86
CA MET A 87 -8.99 -1.94 4.41
C MET A 87 -7.65 -2.15 3.69
N SER A 88 -6.68 -1.27 3.91
CA SER A 88 -5.38 -1.35 3.24
C SER A 88 -4.58 -2.60 3.63
N ALA A 89 -4.63 -3.01 4.89
CA ALA A 89 -4.04 -4.26 5.34
C ALA A 89 -4.69 -5.47 4.65
N SER A 90 -6.02 -5.51 4.56
CA SER A 90 -6.74 -6.60 3.86
C SER A 90 -6.39 -6.68 2.36
N LEU A 91 -6.12 -5.53 1.73
CA LEU A 91 -5.72 -5.44 0.33
C LEU A 91 -4.30 -5.93 0.05
N SER A 92 -3.44 -6.01 1.07
CA SER A 92 -2.04 -6.40 0.93
C SER A 92 -1.79 -7.81 1.46
N PRO A 93 -1.63 -8.82 0.59
CA PRO A 93 -1.49 -10.22 1.00
C PRO A 93 -0.17 -10.55 1.70
N GLN A 94 0.79 -9.62 1.72
CA GLN A 94 2.11 -9.81 2.33
C GLN A 94 2.19 -9.30 3.77
N ILE A 95 1.11 -8.67 4.26
CA ILE A 95 1.07 -8.08 5.59
C ILE A 95 0.92 -9.18 6.65
N THR A 96 1.80 -9.13 7.64
CA THR A 96 1.88 -10.11 8.74
C THR A 96 1.27 -9.60 10.03
N SER A 97 1.09 -8.28 10.15
CA SER A 97 0.52 -7.59 11.30
C SER A 97 -0.01 -6.22 10.89
N LEU A 98 -1.04 -5.74 11.59
CA LEU A 98 -1.55 -4.38 11.48
C LEU A 98 -1.26 -3.66 12.80
N ILE A 99 -0.50 -2.58 12.73
CA ILE A 99 -0.24 -1.69 13.86
C ILE A 99 -0.96 -0.39 13.56
N CYS A 100 -2.07 -0.14 14.25
CA CYS A 100 -2.73 1.14 14.23
C CYS A 100 -2.11 2.07 15.28
N PHE A 101 -2.04 3.36 14.97
CA PHE A 101 -1.65 4.35 15.96
C PHE A 101 -2.34 5.68 15.66
N ASP A 102 -2.73 6.43 16.67
CA ASP A 102 -3.28 7.77 16.47
C ASP A 102 -3.03 8.63 17.71
N TYR A 103 -2.99 9.95 17.55
CA TYR A 103 -2.93 10.84 18.70
C TYR A 103 -4.31 10.96 19.37
N ASP A 104 -5.39 10.73 18.62
CA ASP A 104 -6.75 10.76 19.13
C ASP A 104 -7.14 9.43 19.78
N HIS A 105 -7.47 9.48 21.06
CA HIS A 105 -7.86 8.29 21.84
C HIS A 105 -9.13 7.61 21.32
N GLY A 106 -10.03 8.33 20.64
CA GLY A 106 -11.22 7.77 20.01
C GLY A 106 -10.90 6.89 18.79
N ALA A 107 -9.88 7.25 18.01
CA ALA A 107 -9.40 6.40 16.92
C ALA A 107 -8.75 5.11 17.46
N VAL A 108 -7.92 5.23 18.50
CA VAL A 108 -7.32 4.06 19.15
C VAL A 108 -8.37 3.15 19.79
N LEU A 109 -9.39 3.73 20.43
CA LEU A 109 -10.53 2.99 20.98
C LEU A 109 -11.27 2.23 19.88
N TYR A 110 -11.54 2.89 18.75
CA TYR A 110 -12.14 2.25 17.59
C TYR A 110 -11.34 1.03 17.13
N ASP A 111 -10.03 1.17 16.96
CA ASP A 111 -9.18 0.09 16.45
C ASP A 111 -9.15 -1.12 17.40
N LEU A 112 -9.11 -0.87 18.72
CA LEU A 112 -9.18 -1.92 19.74
C LEU A 112 -10.52 -2.65 19.72
N VAL A 113 -11.64 -1.91 19.67
CA VAL A 113 -12.97 -2.51 19.53
C VAL A 113 -13.04 -3.31 18.24
N ASN A 114 -12.62 -2.73 17.11
CA ASN A 114 -12.70 -3.36 15.80
C ASN A 114 -11.90 -4.66 15.73
N ALA A 115 -10.66 -4.66 16.24
CA ALA A 115 -9.82 -5.85 16.34
C ALA A 115 -10.46 -6.94 17.21
N GLY A 116 -11.08 -6.55 18.33
CA GLY A 116 -11.79 -7.47 19.20
C GLY A 116 -13.03 -8.07 18.54
N LEU A 117 -13.85 -7.26 17.88
CA LEU A 117 -15.03 -7.74 17.15
C LEU A 117 -14.66 -8.69 16.01
N LEU A 118 -13.57 -8.40 15.28
CA LEU A 118 -13.01 -9.32 14.28
C LEU A 118 -12.68 -10.66 14.93
N LYS A 119 -11.95 -10.67 16.05
CA LYS A 119 -11.58 -11.91 16.75
C LYS A 119 -12.79 -12.67 17.31
N LEU A 120 -13.82 -11.98 17.78
CA LEU A 120 -15.05 -12.60 18.31
C LEU A 120 -15.97 -13.18 17.22
N SER A 121 -15.76 -12.78 15.96
CA SER A 121 -16.59 -13.19 14.85
C SER A 121 -16.19 -14.54 14.25
N LYS A 122 -17.17 -15.27 13.71
CA LYS A 122 -16.97 -16.56 13.04
C LYS A 122 -16.68 -16.41 11.55
N ASN A 123 -17.28 -15.40 10.92
CA ASN A 123 -17.19 -15.11 9.49
C ASN A 123 -17.66 -13.66 9.24
N ARG A 124 -17.60 -13.20 7.99
CA ARG A 124 -17.95 -11.82 7.62
C ARG A 124 -19.37 -11.42 8.02
N HIS A 125 -20.35 -12.30 7.85
CA HIS A 125 -21.74 -12.01 8.21
C HIS A 125 -21.93 -11.92 9.73
N ASP A 126 -21.34 -12.84 10.49
CA ASP A 126 -21.36 -12.81 11.96
C ASP A 126 -20.65 -11.55 12.49
N TYR A 127 -19.55 -11.16 11.85
CA TYR A 127 -18.86 -9.92 12.16
C TYR A 127 -19.73 -8.69 11.91
N LEU A 128 -20.42 -8.59 10.77
CA LEU A 128 -21.35 -7.49 10.51
C LEU A 128 -22.47 -7.43 11.55
N ASN A 129 -23.03 -8.59 11.92
CA ASN A 129 -24.05 -8.67 12.97
C ASN A 129 -23.52 -8.18 14.32
N LEU A 130 -22.34 -8.64 14.74
CA LEU A 130 -21.64 -8.16 15.95
C LEU A 130 -21.41 -6.65 15.90
N ARG A 131 -20.96 -6.16 14.75
CA ARG A 131 -20.57 -4.78 14.52
C ARG A 131 -21.75 -3.81 14.53
N LEU A 132 -22.89 -4.20 13.97
CA LEU A 132 -23.99 -3.29 13.65
C LEU A 132 -25.28 -3.56 14.43
N THR A 133 -25.50 -4.77 14.93
CA THR A 133 -26.84 -5.18 15.43
C THR A 133 -26.81 -5.75 16.84
N GLU A 134 -25.80 -6.55 17.20
CA GLU A 134 -25.77 -7.21 18.52
C GLU A 134 -25.68 -6.19 19.67
N ASN A 135 -26.33 -6.50 20.80
CA ASN A 135 -26.30 -5.69 22.01
C ASN A 135 -25.10 -6.03 22.91
N PHE A 136 -24.92 -5.27 23.99
CA PHE A 136 -23.79 -5.43 24.89
C PHE A 136 -23.74 -6.81 25.58
N GLU A 137 -24.88 -7.35 26.00
CA GLU A 137 -24.93 -8.69 26.62
C GLU A 137 -24.51 -9.79 25.63
N GLN A 138 -24.86 -9.64 24.35
CA GLN A 138 -24.38 -10.55 23.31
C GLN A 138 -22.85 -10.45 23.13
N TRP A 139 -22.27 -9.23 23.10
CA TRP A 139 -20.80 -9.04 23.11
C TRP A 139 -20.14 -9.73 24.30
N ARG A 140 -20.66 -9.50 25.51
CA ARG A 140 -20.15 -10.11 26.74
C ARG A 140 -20.18 -11.63 26.70
N ASN A 141 -21.24 -12.21 26.15
CA ASN A 141 -21.34 -13.66 26.02
C ASN A 141 -20.32 -14.24 25.03
N ARG A 142 -19.99 -13.53 23.96
CA ARG A 142 -18.92 -13.93 23.01
C ARG A 142 -17.54 -13.88 23.67
N MET A 143 -17.26 -12.86 24.47
CA MET A 143 -15.98 -12.72 25.19
C MET A 143 -15.69 -13.86 26.17
N LYS A 144 -16.72 -14.56 26.67
CA LYS A 144 -16.55 -15.76 27.52
C LYS A 144 -16.04 -16.97 26.73
N GLN A 145 -16.25 -16.99 25.41
CA GLN A 145 -15.97 -18.15 24.55
C GLN A 145 -14.59 -18.03 23.89
N ILE A 146 -14.13 -16.82 23.63
CA ILE A 146 -12.90 -16.56 22.87
C ILE A 146 -11.97 -15.69 23.73
N PRO A 147 -10.76 -16.16 24.06
CA PRO A 147 -9.81 -15.38 24.83
C PRO A 147 -9.34 -14.15 24.04
N LEU A 148 -9.50 -12.98 24.64
CA LEU A 148 -9.04 -11.70 24.12
C LEU A 148 -7.76 -11.27 24.82
N ARG A 149 -6.92 -10.48 24.13
CA ARG A 149 -5.80 -9.80 24.79
C ARG A 149 -6.31 -8.83 25.84
N ALA A 150 -5.52 -8.61 26.89
CA ALA A 150 -5.92 -7.86 28.07
C ALA A 150 -6.47 -6.46 27.75
N GLU A 151 -5.83 -5.71 26.85
CA GLU A 151 -6.24 -4.35 26.47
C GLU A 151 -7.52 -4.33 25.64
N ILE A 152 -7.72 -5.31 24.75
CA ILE A 152 -8.97 -5.44 23.98
C ILE A 152 -10.11 -5.82 24.92
N LYS A 153 -9.84 -6.78 25.82
CA LYS A 153 -10.79 -7.23 26.83
C LYS A 153 -11.21 -6.08 27.75
N GLN A 154 -10.24 -5.33 28.28
CA GLN A 154 -10.47 -4.18 29.16
C GLN A 154 -11.36 -3.12 28.52
N VAL A 155 -11.24 -2.92 27.21
CA VAL A 155 -12.07 -2.00 26.44
C VAL A 155 -13.46 -2.60 26.20
N LEU A 156 -13.55 -3.83 25.68
CA LEU A 156 -14.83 -4.44 25.33
C LEU A 156 -15.72 -4.82 26.52
N GLU A 157 -15.16 -4.99 27.73
CA GLU A 157 -15.92 -5.29 28.95
C GLU A 157 -16.66 -4.09 29.54
N LYS A 158 -16.44 -2.88 29.04
CA LYS A 158 -17.07 -1.64 29.51
C LYS A 158 -18.35 -1.34 28.71
N GLU A 159 -19.45 -1.09 29.41
CA GLU A 159 -20.72 -0.74 28.76
C GLU A 159 -20.62 0.63 28.07
N GLU A 160 -19.84 1.54 28.64
CA GLU A 160 -19.57 2.87 28.08
C GLU A 160 -18.88 2.78 26.72
N THR A 161 -18.00 1.79 26.52
CA THR A 161 -17.39 1.52 25.20
C THR A 161 -18.42 1.08 24.19
N PHE A 162 -19.37 0.21 24.59
CA PHE A 162 -20.44 -0.22 23.71
C PHE A 162 -21.38 0.94 23.34
N GLN A 163 -21.73 1.80 24.30
CA GLN A 163 -22.50 3.01 24.05
C GLN A 163 -21.76 3.96 23.10
N TRP A 164 -20.47 4.20 23.34
CA TRP A 164 -19.63 5.00 22.45
C TRP A 164 -19.61 4.44 21.02
N TRP A 165 -19.43 3.12 20.88
CA TRP A 165 -19.43 2.44 19.58
C TRP A 165 -20.77 2.59 18.86
N THR A 166 -21.88 2.43 19.59
CA THR A 166 -23.22 2.57 19.05
C THR A 166 -23.44 3.97 18.51
N THR A 167 -23.17 5.00 19.31
CA THR A 167 -23.36 6.40 18.91
C THR A 167 -22.42 6.82 17.78
N ASN A 168 -21.13 6.47 17.84
CA ASN A 168 -20.12 7.01 16.93
C ASN A 168 -19.90 6.18 15.66
N VAL A 169 -20.23 4.90 15.67
CA VAL A 169 -19.97 3.99 14.54
C VAL A 169 -21.24 3.43 13.93
N ARG A 170 -22.22 3.00 14.74
CA ARG A 170 -23.46 2.41 14.23
C ARG A 170 -24.47 3.46 13.79
N GLU A 171 -24.67 4.49 14.61
CA GLU A 171 -25.72 5.49 14.40
C GLU A 171 -25.22 6.75 13.70
N ARG A 172 -23.89 6.95 13.65
CA ARG A 172 -23.30 8.13 13.01
C ARG A 172 -23.37 8.00 11.48
N GLY A 173 -24.14 8.90 10.87
CA GLY A 173 -24.40 8.94 9.42
C GLY A 173 -23.16 8.86 8.53
N ASP A 174 -22.03 9.44 8.96
CA ASP A 174 -20.78 9.42 8.17
C ASP A 174 -20.23 8.00 7.96
N PHE A 175 -20.45 7.08 8.92
CA PHE A 175 -20.02 5.69 8.80
C PHE A 175 -20.97 4.85 7.94
N VAL A 176 -22.19 5.32 7.69
CA VAL A 176 -23.18 4.62 6.87
C VAL A 176 -22.64 4.35 5.47
N GLU A 177 -21.84 5.26 4.91
CA GLU A 177 -21.18 5.04 3.61
C GLU A 177 -20.22 3.83 3.60
N PHE A 178 -19.75 3.37 4.77
CA PHE A 178 -18.93 2.17 4.89
C PHE A 178 -19.76 0.90 5.06
N HIS A 179 -20.87 0.96 5.79
CA HIS A 179 -21.66 -0.21 6.17
C HIS A 179 -23.04 -0.32 5.49
N GLU A 180 -23.33 0.57 4.54
CA GLU A 180 -24.39 0.40 3.54
C GLU A 180 -23.78 0.51 2.13
N PRO A 181 -23.78 -0.56 1.31
CA PRO A 181 -23.47 -0.41 -0.09
C PRO A 181 -24.55 0.47 -0.71
N ALA A 182 -24.13 1.57 -1.38
CA ALA A 182 -25.03 2.64 -1.84
C ALA A 182 -26.36 2.06 -2.40
N PRO A 183 -27.53 2.45 -1.85
CA PRO A 183 -28.82 1.82 -2.16
C PRO A 183 -29.32 2.01 -3.60
N SER A 184 -28.54 2.66 -4.48
CA SER A 184 -28.86 2.80 -5.89
C SER A 184 -27.64 2.54 -6.75
N ALA A 185 -27.83 1.79 -7.83
CA ALA A 185 -26.84 1.56 -8.90
C ALA A 185 -26.31 2.86 -9.54
N ALA A 186 -26.84 4.03 -9.16
CA ALA A 186 -26.51 5.34 -9.71
C ALA A 186 -25.32 6.04 -9.02
N LYS A 187 -24.94 5.66 -7.79
CA LYS A 187 -23.75 6.23 -7.12
C LYS A 187 -22.63 5.18 -7.06
N ALA A 188 -21.49 5.53 -7.67
CA ALA A 188 -20.27 4.73 -7.55
C ALA A 188 -19.93 4.54 -6.06
N TYR A 189 -19.97 3.29 -5.60
CA TYR A 189 -19.60 2.95 -4.23
C TYR A 189 -18.10 3.19 -4.05
N PRO A 190 -17.67 4.19 -3.25
CA PRO A 190 -16.27 4.66 -3.23
C PRO A 190 -15.28 3.59 -2.76
N TYR A 191 -15.75 2.63 -1.94
CA TYR A 191 -14.91 1.58 -1.37
C TYR A 191 -15.07 0.22 -2.10
N LYS A 192 -15.69 0.20 -3.28
CA LYS A 192 -15.90 -1.04 -4.06
C LYS A 192 -14.57 -1.75 -4.32
N GLY A 193 -14.52 -3.05 -4.01
CA GLY A 193 -13.33 -3.89 -4.20
C GLY A 193 -12.18 -3.66 -3.19
N ALA A 194 -12.40 -2.82 -2.19
CA ALA A 194 -11.43 -2.52 -1.14
C ALA A 194 -11.98 -2.69 0.28
N ASN A 195 -13.31 -2.70 0.44
CA ASN A 195 -13.95 -2.82 1.74
C ASN A 195 -14.10 -4.30 2.16
N TYR A 196 -13.37 -4.70 3.20
CA TYR A 196 -13.44 -6.06 3.77
C TYR A 196 -14.80 -6.40 4.40
N LEU A 197 -15.65 -5.39 4.67
CA LEU A 197 -17.01 -5.61 5.13
C LEU A 197 -17.89 -6.37 4.12
N TYR A 198 -17.52 -6.36 2.83
CA TYR A 198 -18.33 -6.95 1.73
C TYR A 198 -17.58 -7.94 0.85
N ASP A 199 -16.38 -8.33 1.23
CA ASP A 199 -15.57 -9.28 0.47
C ASP A 199 -15.02 -10.34 1.43
N ASP A 200 -15.42 -11.59 1.25
CA ASP A 200 -15.05 -12.68 2.15
C ASP A 200 -13.54 -12.94 2.15
N VAL A 201 -12.84 -12.71 1.02
CA VAL A 201 -11.39 -12.89 0.92
C VAL A 201 -10.65 -11.80 1.69
N LEU A 202 -11.08 -10.54 1.52
CA LEU A 202 -10.51 -9.42 2.28
C LEU A 202 -10.82 -9.55 3.78
N PHE A 203 -12.06 -9.92 4.12
CA PHE A 203 -12.45 -10.21 5.50
C PHE A 203 -11.55 -11.29 6.12
N GLN A 204 -11.38 -12.42 5.44
CA GLN A 204 -10.60 -13.53 5.98
C GLN A 204 -9.16 -13.12 6.32
N ARG A 205 -8.54 -12.24 5.51
CA ARG A 205 -7.19 -11.75 5.78
C ARG A 205 -7.10 -10.95 7.07
N ILE A 206 -8.02 -10.02 7.30
CA ILE A 206 -7.99 -9.19 8.52
C ILE A 206 -8.47 -9.98 9.73
N HIS A 207 -9.41 -10.92 9.54
CA HIS A 207 -9.84 -11.89 10.55
C HIS A 207 -8.69 -12.78 11.01
N ASP A 208 -7.88 -13.32 10.08
CA ASP A 208 -6.70 -14.13 10.40
C ASP A 208 -5.67 -13.34 11.24
N LEU A 209 -5.48 -12.05 10.95
CA LEU A 209 -4.62 -11.18 11.75
C LEU A 209 -5.19 -11.01 13.16
N ALA A 210 -6.49 -10.78 13.30
CA ALA A 210 -7.15 -10.65 14.61
C ALA A 210 -7.06 -11.96 15.43
N MET A 211 -7.33 -13.11 14.79
CA MET A 211 -7.27 -14.43 15.43
C MET A 211 -5.86 -14.77 15.94
N LYS A 212 -4.82 -14.32 15.23
CA LYS A 212 -3.41 -14.48 15.61
C LYS A 212 -2.89 -13.38 16.53
N ASP A 213 -3.76 -12.51 17.02
CA ASP A 213 -3.38 -11.39 17.89
C ASP A 213 -2.37 -10.43 17.24
N LYS A 214 -2.44 -10.30 15.91
CA LYS A 214 -1.56 -9.49 15.05
C LYS A 214 -2.14 -8.12 14.64
N ILE A 215 -3.19 -7.66 15.32
CA ILE A 215 -3.70 -6.29 15.18
C ILE A 215 -3.45 -5.56 16.50
N SER A 216 -2.68 -4.48 16.54
CA SER A 216 -2.41 -3.68 17.74
C SER A 216 -2.76 -2.21 17.50
N ALA A 217 -3.05 -1.47 18.57
CA ALA A 217 -3.41 -0.06 18.49
C ALA A 217 -2.70 0.73 19.60
N PHE A 218 -2.15 1.90 19.28
CA PHE A 218 -1.36 2.72 20.19
C PHE A 218 -1.76 4.20 20.15
N ALA A 219 -1.85 4.85 21.31
CA ALA A 219 -1.98 6.30 21.38
C ALA A 219 -0.59 6.95 21.19
N VAL A 220 -0.36 7.55 20.03
CA VAL A 220 0.93 8.12 19.64
C VAL A 220 0.74 9.44 18.90
N ASP A 221 1.27 10.52 19.48
CA ASP A 221 1.45 11.79 18.78
C ASP A 221 2.78 11.79 18.01
N LEU A 222 2.70 11.89 16.68
CA LEU A 222 3.90 12.00 15.82
C LEU A 222 4.74 13.26 16.08
N ARG A 223 4.19 14.26 16.79
CA ARG A 223 4.92 15.45 17.23
C ARG A 223 5.75 15.21 18.48
N ASP A 224 5.44 14.16 19.26
CA ASP A 224 6.13 13.82 20.49
C ASP A 224 7.25 12.80 20.20
N PRO A 225 8.53 13.21 20.23
CA PRO A 225 9.64 12.33 19.90
C PRO A 225 9.78 11.13 20.86
N SER A 226 9.26 11.24 22.09
CA SER A 226 9.32 10.18 23.10
C SER A 226 8.30 9.09 22.82
N GLN A 227 7.07 9.45 22.41
CA GLN A 227 6.04 8.49 22.02
C GLN A 227 6.41 7.77 20.72
N VAL A 228 6.95 8.50 19.74
CA VAL A 228 7.48 7.89 18.51
C VAL A 228 8.61 6.91 18.81
N GLN A 229 9.50 7.25 19.75
CA GLN A 229 10.56 6.35 20.18
C GLN A 229 9.99 5.09 20.84
N ALA A 230 9.01 5.23 21.73
CA ALA A 230 8.35 4.09 22.37
C ALA A 230 7.67 3.16 21.36
N LEU A 231 7.00 3.72 20.34
CA LEU A 231 6.43 2.93 19.24
C LEU A 231 7.51 2.22 18.42
N ALA A 232 8.63 2.88 18.13
CA ALA A 232 9.76 2.28 17.42
C ALA A 232 10.42 1.15 18.23
N ASP A 233 10.53 1.31 19.54
CA ASP A 233 11.05 0.29 20.46
C ASP A 233 10.11 -0.91 20.53
N ALA A 234 8.80 -0.66 20.60
CA ALA A 234 7.74 -1.66 20.51
C ALA A 234 7.83 -2.49 19.21
N ILE A 235 7.98 -1.84 18.06
CA ILE A 235 8.16 -2.52 16.77
C ILE A 235 9.41 -3.42 16.78
N ARG A 236 10.54 -2.91 17.30
CA ARG A 236 11.80 -3.66 17.44
C ARG A 236 11.66 -4.88 18.35
N ALA A 237 10.97 -4.74 19.48
CA ALA A 237 10.80 -5.81 20.46
C ALA A 237 10.06 -7.04 19.88
N ASN A 238 9.13 -6.84 18.94
CA ASN A 238 8.44 -7.95 18.26
C ASN A 238 9.21 -8.60 17.13
N ASN A 239 10.38 -8.06 16.77
CA ASN A 239 11.09 -8.46 15.56
C ASN A 239 10.18 -8.31 14.31
N GLU A 240 9.33 -7.29 14.27
CA GLU A 240 8.45 -7.03 13.12
C GLU A 240 9.14 -6.14 12.08
N SER A 241 9.28 -6.65 10.86
CA SER A 241 9.75 -5.83 9.75
C SER A 241 8.62 -4.91 9.28
N LEU A 242 8.82 -3.59 9.25
CA LEU A 242 7.82 -2.67 8.67
C LEU A 242 7.78 -2.77 7.14
N ALA A 243 6.64 -3.19 6.61
CA ALA A 243 6.38 -3.22 5.18
C ALA A 243 5.86 -1.87 4.67
N ILE A 244 4.92 -1.28 5.39
CA ILE A 244 4.22 -0.05 5.01
C ILE A 244 4.09 0.86 6.23
N ILE A 245 4.32 2.16 6.03
CA ILE A 245 3.94 3.23 6.94
C ILE A 245 2.92 4.07 6.20
N ASP A 246 1.68 4.09 6.68
CA ASP A 246 0.56 4.85 6.14
C ASP A 246 0.24 6.02 7.08
N ILE A 247 0.55 7.23 6.61
CA ILE A 247 0.38 8.47 7.39
C ILE A 247 -0.85 9.28 6.97
N SER A 248 -1.76 8.72 6.16
CA SER A 248 -2.93 9.48 5.69
C SER A 248 -2.50 10.78 4.98
N ASN A 249 -3.33 11.81 5.14
CA ASN A 249 -3.06 13.20 4.86
C ASN A 249 -2.43 13.96 6.04
N VAL A 250 -1.92 13.28 7.08
CA VAL A 250 -1.34 13.96 8.26
C VAL A 250 -0.21 14.91 7.87
N TRP A 251 0.58 14.55 6.85
CA TRP A 251 1.63 15.42 6.31
C TRP A 251 1.14 16.80 5.84
N GLN A 252 -0.14 16.95 5.46
CA GLN A 252 -0.71 18.25 5.08
C GLN A 252 -0.79 19.22 6.25
N TRP A 253 -0.92 18.68 7.47
CA TRP A 253 -0.98 19.46 8.71
C TRP A 253 0.41 19.86 9.21
N PHE A 254 1.45 19.07 8.90
CA PHE A 254 2.84 19.39 9.19
C PHE A 254 3.51 20.26 8.11
N GLY A 255 2.89 20.40 6.94
CA GLY A 255 3.47 21.12 5.80
C GLY A 255 2.77 22.42 5.43
N GLY A 256 1.67 22.77 6.12
CA GLY A 256 0.87 23.96 5.87
C GLY A 256 0.38 24.06 4.41
N THR A 257 -0.83 23.57 4.13
CA THR A 257 -1.45 23.65 2.79
C THR A 257 -1.59 25.06 2.22
N LYS A 258 -1.31 26.11 3.00
CA LYS A 258 -1.58 27.50 2.63
C LYS A 258 -0.41 28.47 2.50
N ASN A 259 0.83 28.18 2.92
CA ASN A 259 1.98 29.07 2.64
C ASN A 259 3.31 28.37 2.97
N ILE A 260 3.94 27.73 1.97
CA ILE A 260 5.22 27.00 2.09
C ILE A 260 6.41 27.95 2.38
N GLU A 261 6.21 29.26 2.38
CA GLU A 261 7.24 30.25 2.70
C GLU A 261 7.44 30.49 4.21
N ASN A 262 6.62 29.88 5.07
CA ASN A 262 6.71 30.11 6.52
C ASN A 262 7.70 29.13 7.19
N ILE A 263 8.65 29.66 7.99
CA ILE A 263 9.70 28.88 8.68
C ILE A 263 9.11 27.76 9.54
N GLU A 264 7.93 27.98 10.12
CA GLU A 264 7.21 27.00 10.96
C GLU A 264 6.78 25.75 10.17
N ALA A 265 6.39 25.89 8.90
CA ALA A 265 5.99 24.75 8.06
C ALA A 265 7.19 23.83 7.76
N ASN A 266 8.38 24.40 7.60
CA ASN A 266 9.60 23.61 7.40
C ASN A 266 10.01 22.86 8.68
N GLN A 267 9.84 23.49 9.85
CA GLN A 267 10.12 22.83 11.14
C GLN A 267 9.16 21.67 11.40
N GLN A 268 7.87 21.85 11.14
CA GLN A 268 6.88 20.78 11.30
C GLN A 268 7.13 19.64 10.29
N ALA A 269 7.43 19.94 9.03
CA ALA A 269 7.79 18.91 8.05
C ALA A 269 9.04 18.12 8.49
N GLN A 270 10.00 18.77 9.14
CA GLN A 270 11.17 18.11 9.73
C GLN A 270 10.77 17.18 10.88
N VAL A 271 9.89 17.61 11.80
CA VAL A 271 9.38 16.77 12.90
C VAL A 271 8.77 15.48 12.36
N LEU A 272 7.90 15.57 11.34
CA LEU A 272 7.30 14.40 10.72
C LEU A 272 8.35 13.52 10.00
N SER A 273 9.31 14.15 9.32
CA SER A 273 10.41 13.44 8.67
C SER A 273 11.23 12.64 9.68
N ASP A 274 11.56 13.25 10.82
CA ASP A 274 12.32 12.61 11.90
C ASP A 274 11.52 11.47 12.52
N ALA A 275 10.21 11.66 12.72
CA ALA A 275 9.33 10.61 13.21
C ALA A 275 9.29 9.39 12.27
N ILE A 276 9.11 9.62 10.96
CA ILE A 276 9.14 8.56 9.94
C ILE A 276 10.52 7.90 9.88
N GLY A 277 11.60 8.68 10.00
CA GLY A 277 12.97 8.20 10.05
C GLY A 277 13.19 7.23 11.22
N LYS A 278 12.75 7.60 12.42
CA LYS A 278 12.81 6.75 13.62
C LYS A 278 12.02 5.45 13.46
N LEU A 279 10.79 5.53 12.94
CA LEU A 279 9.95 4.35 12.72
C LEU A 279 10.57 3.41 11.68
N ARG A 280 11.10 3.94 10.57
CA ARG A 280 11.84 3.14 9.58
C ARG A 280 13.09 2.50 10.17
N GLY A 281 13.82 3.24 11.00
CA GLY A 281 15.00 2.74 11.71
C GLY A 281 14.71 1.62 12.73
N ALA A 282 13.43 1.35 13.02
CA ALA A 282 13.02 0.22 13.84
C ALA A 282 13.13 -1.13 13.10
N THR A 283 13.34 -1.14 11.79
CA THR A 283 13.50 -2.36 10.98
C THR A 283 14.71 -2.28 10.07
N THR A 284 15.17 -3.43 9.58
CA THR A 284 16.26 -3.55 8.59
C THR A 284 15.77 -3.71 7.15
N GLY A 285 14.44 -3.74 6.95
CA GLY A 285 13.79 -3.98 5.66
C GLY A 285 13.53 -2.74 4.80
N LYS A 286 13.10 -2.98 3.55
CA LYS A 286 12.49 -1.92 2.72
C LYS A 286 11.12 -1.59 3.31
N THR A 287 10.78 -0.31 3.35
CA THR A 287 9.47 0.15 3.83
C THR A 287 8.87 1.13 2.84
N VAL A 288 7.62 0.90 2.47
CA VAL A 288 6.83 1.83 1.66
C VAL A 288 6.26 2.92 2.56
N LEU A 289 6.36 4.19 2.15
CA LEU A 289 5.58 5.26 2.78
C LEU A 289 4.37 5.55 1.90
N LEU A 290 3.19 5.38 2.48
CA LEU A 290 1.91 5.70 1.87
C LEU A 290 1.39 7.00 2.49
N ALA A 291 0.99 7.94 1.63
CA ALA A 291 0.40 9.20 2.03
C ALA A 291 -0.74 9.55 1.06
N THR A 292 -1.81 10.14 1.57
CA THR A 292 -2.98 10.57 0.81
C THR A 292 -3.07 12.10 0.83
N THR A 293 -3.74 12.70 -0.15
CA THR A 293 -3.94 14.15 -0.17
C THR A 293 -5.42 14.48 -0.15
N TRP A 294 -5.80 15.46 0.66
CA TRP A 294 -7.10 16.09 0.52
C TRP A 294 -7.08 17.07 -0.66
N GLY A 295 -8.09 17.00 -1.54
CA GLY A 295 -8.38 18.06 -2.52
C GLY A 295 -7.55 18.11 -3.81
N GLY A 296 -6.89 17.04 -4.25
CA GLY A 296 -6.31 17.00 -5.61
C GLY A 296 -4.89 17.53 -5.79
N GLU A 297 -4.41 18.38 -4.88
CA GLU A 297 -3.11 19.05 -5.05
C GLU A 297 -1.92 18.19 -4.57
N VAL A 298 -1.46 17.28 -5.43
CA VAL A 298 -0.25 16.46 -5.18
C VAL A 298 1.05 17.28 -5.28
N GLU A 299 1.02 18.42 -5.98
CA GLU A 299 2.21 19.24 -6.28
C GLU A 299 2.92 19.82 -5.05
N LYS A 300 2.30 19.75 -3.86
CA LYS A 300 2.81 20.34 -2.61
C LYS A 300 3.42 19.34 -1.63
N PHE A 301 3.65 18.07 -2.00
CA PHE A 301 4.27 17.11 -1.08
C PHE A 301 5.69 17.59 -0.66
N PRO A 302 5.97 17.78 0.64
CA PRO A 302 7.21 18.38 1.08
C PRO A 302 8.44 17.59 0.62
N LYS A 303 9.39 18.28 -0.03
CA LYS A 303 10.67 17.68 -0.46
C LYS A 303 11.45 17.07 0.71
N ALA A 304 11.27 17.57 1.93
CA ALA A 304 11.87 17.01 3.14
C ALA A 304 11.46 15.55 3.36
N LEU A 305 10.17 15.23 3.19
CA LEU A 305 9.66 13.86 3.31
C LEU A 305 10.13 12.96 2.15
N ALA A 306 10.39 13.55 0.98
CA ALA A 306 10.85 12.85 -0.22
C ALA A 306 12.36 12.54 -0.23
N LYS A 307 13.16 13.22 0.60
CA LYS A 307 14.61 13.01 0.64
C LYS A 307 14.92 11.75 1.49
N PRO A 308 15.55 10.71 0.93
CA PRO A 308 16.11 9.65 1.75
C PRO A 308 17.16 10.26 2.68
N ASP A 309 17.14 9.87 3.95
CA ASP A 309 18.12 10.30 4.93
C ASP A 309 19.53 9.93 4.43
N ARG A 310 20.36 10.96 4.18
CA ARG A 310 21.74 10.82 3.67
C ARG A 310 22.64 10.08 4.66
N ALA A 311 22.30 10.05 5.95
CA ALA A 311 23.08 9.35 6.98
C ALA A 311 22.76 7.85 7.04
N SER A 312 21.67 7.41 6.41
CA SER A 312 21.17 6.05 6.52
C SER A 312 21.61 5.23 5.30
N ARG A 313 22.37 4.13 5.49
CA ARG A 313 22.82 3.21 4.42
C ARG A 313 21.68 2.37 3.83
N PHE A 314 20.44 2.86 3.83
CA PHE A 314 19.26 2.09 3.42
C PHE A 314 18.86 2.39 1.96
N PRO A 315 18.33 1.39 1.24
CA PRO A 315 17.99 1.53 -0.19
C PRO A 315 16.80 2.47 -0.43
N ARG A 316 16.83 3.14 -1.60
CA ARG A 316 15.86 4.14 -2.10
C ARG A 316 14.39 3.79 -1.79
N SER A 317 13.70 4.71 -1.11
CA SER A 317 12.24 4.71 -0.91
C SER A 317 11.49 5.02 -2.21
N ARG A 318 10.34 4.37 -2.43
CA ARG A 318 9.37 4.74 -3.46
C ARG A 318 8.22 5.49 -2.79
N TYR A 319 7.92 6.69 -3.28
CA TYR A 319 6.82 7.53 -2.81
C TYR A 319 5.64 7.36 -3.76
N VAL A 320 4.44 7.17 -3.20
CA VAL A 320 3.20 7.21 -3.97
C VAL A 320 2.19 8.02 -3.19
N SER A 321 1.67 9.05 -3.85
CA SER A 321 0.61 9.91 -3.34
C SER A 321 -0.67 9.66 -4.14
N PHE A 322 -1.79 9.57 -3.45
CA PHE A 322 -3.12 9.43 -4.05
C PHE A 322 -3.98 10.63 -3.68
N SER A 323 -4.49 11.33 -4.69
CA SER A 323 -5.48 12.39 -4.52
C SER A 323 -6.88 11.89 -4.86
N SER A 324 -7.88 12.40 -4.14
CA SER A 324 -9.31 12.15 -4.41
C SER A 324 -9.75 12.69 -5.78
N THR A 325 -9.12 13.77 -6.25
CA THR A 325 -9.22 14.33 -7.60
C THR A 325 -7.92 14.08 -8.36
N GLN A 326 -7.96 13.23 -9.40
CA GLN A 326 -6.94 12.98 -10.44
C GLN A 326 -5.50 13.48 -10.19
N TYR A 327 -4.52 12.57 -10.07
CA TYR A 327 -3.15 12.69 -10.63
C TYR A 327 -2.29 11.51 -10.12
N ILE A 328 -1.80 10.63 -11.01
CA ILE A 328 -0.72 9.70 -10.68
C ILE A 328 0.59 10.45 -10.93
N GLY A 329 1.10 11.14 -9.91
CA GLY A 329 2.40 11.78 -9.93
C GLY A 329 3.51 10.80 -9.56
N ALA A 330 3.96 9.97 -10.52
CA ALA A 330 5.29 9.38 -10.40
C ALA A 330 6.30 10.39 -10.95
N GLN A 331 7.10 11.02 -10.08
CA GLN A 331 8.25 11.82 -10.50
C GLN A 331 9.29 10.89 -11.14
N PHE A 332 9.31 10.84 -12.47
CA PHE A 332 10.43 10.31 -13.25
C PHE A 332 11.37 11.47 -13.57
N SER A 333 12.20 11.87 -12.60
CA SER A 333 13.37 12.70 -12.91
C SER A 333 14.43 11.79 -13.52
N GLU A 334 14.71 12.02 -14.81
CA GLU A 334 15.78 11.41 -15.62
C GLU A 334 15.51 10.01 -16.18
N LEU A 335 14.84 9.97 -17.34
CA LEU A 335 15.05 8.87 -18.30
C LEU A 335 16.10 9.33 -19.31
N PRO A 336 17.20 8.59 -19.52
CA PRO A 336 18.15 8.91 -20.56
C PRO A 336 17.50 8.70 -21.93
N ASP A 337 17.81 9.60 -22.85
CA ASP A 337 17.38 9.60 -24.24
C ASP A 337 17.71 8.24 -24.89
N ASN A 338 16.71 7.38 -25.13
CA ASN A 338 17.00 6.04 -25.63
C ASN A 338 15.90 5.45 -26.53
N ARG A 339 16.29 5.27 -27.79
CA ARG A 339 15.56 4.61 -28.89
C ARG A 339 15.24 3.12 -28.64
N SER A 340 15.60 2.57 -27.48
CA SER A 340 15.36 1.18 -27.07
C SER A 340 13.96 0.92 -26.49
N LEU A 341 13.22 1.97 -26.12
CA LEU A 341 11.88 1.88 -25.52
C LEU A 341 10.84 1.19 -26.41
N TRP A 342 10.95 1.31 -27.73
CA TRP A 342 10.02 0.70 -28.68
C TRP A 342 10.05 -0.84 -28.70
N ARG A 343 11.10 -1.48 -28.19
CA ARG A 343 11.24 -2.95 -28.24
C ARG A 343 10.37 -3.69 -27.22
N HIS A 344 9.81 -2.99 -26.24
CA HIS A 344 9.12 -3.60 -25.10
C HIS A 344 7.69 -3.10 -24.90
N LEU A 345 7.11 -2.44 -25.91
CA LEU A 345 5.74 -1.96 -25.89
C LEU A 345 4.81 -3.07 -26.44
N ARG A 346 3.90 -3.60 -25.61
CA ARG A 346 2.79 -4.45 -26.08
C ARG A 346 1.46 -3.79 -25.75
N LEU A 347 0.53 -3.82 -26.69
CA LEU A 347 -0.86 -3.39 -26.50
C LEU A 347 -1.73 -4.64 -26.38
N GLY A 348 -2.50 -4.73 -25.30
CA GLY A 348 -3.43 -5.83 -25.07
C GLY A 348 -4.82 -5.34 -24.68
N ILE A 349 -5.83 -6.14 -25.02
CA ILE A 349 -7.22 -5.96 -24.60
C ILE A 349 -7.60 -7.21 -23.83
N ASN A 350 -8.05 -7.06 -22.57
CA ASN A 350 -8.65 -8.16 -21.83
C ASN A 350 -10.17 -8.10 -22.02
N ALA A 351 -10.74 -9.13 -22.64
CA ALA A 351 -12.14 -9.16 -23.09
C ALA A 351 -12.98 -10.23 -22.38
N ASN A 352 -12.64 -10.58 -21.14
CA ASN A 352 -13.38 -11.61 -20.39
C ASN A 352 -14.74 -11.14 -19.86
N ASN A 353 -15.06 -9.84 -19.99
CA ASN A 353 -16.36 -9.27 -19.65
C ASN A 353 -16.60 -8.04 -20.54
N LEU A 354 -17.63 -8.05 -21.38
CA LEU A 354 -17.84 -7.02 -22.42
C LEU A 354 -18.12 -5.62 -21.85
N ASP A 355 -18.57 -5.55 -20.59
CA ASP A 355 -18.78 -4.30 -19.85
C ASP A 355 -17.50 -3.76 -19.18
N GLU A 356 -16.37 -4.50 -19.23
CA GLU A 356 -15.12 -4.20 -18.51
C GLU A 356 -13.86 -4.31 -19.40
N ALA A 357 -13.96 -3.95 -20.68
CA ALA A 357 -12.82 -4.00 -21.60
C ALA A 357 -11.77 -2.90 -21.29
N TYR A 358 -10.79 -3.21 -20.44
CA TYR A 358 -9.61 -2.36 -20.21
C TYR A 358 -8.53 -2.64 -21.26
N SER A 359 -7.99 -1.56 -21.83
CA SER A 359 -6.76 -1.62 -22.63
C SER A 359 -5.56 -1.37 -21.73
N TYR A 360 -4.50 -2.15 -21.92
CA TYR A 360 -3.25 -1.92 -21.22
C TYR A 360 -2.08 -1.73 -22.18
N VAL A 361 -1.12 -0.92 -21.74
CA VAL A 361 0.21 -0.83 -22.33
C VAL A 361 1.16 -1.61 -21.43
N GLU A 362 1.76 -2.67 -21.94
CA GLU A 362 2.83 -3.37 -21.24
C GLU A 362 4.16 -2.69 -21.58
N LEU A 363 4.88 -2.23 -20.57
CA LEU A 363 6.23 -1.67 -20.71
C LEU A 363 7.19 -2.47 -19.82
N ASN A 364 8.18 -3.14 -20.42
CA ASN A 364 9.12 -4.02 -19.71
C ASN A 364 8.44 -5.10 -18.84
N GLY A 365 7.37 -5.73 -19.34
CA GLY A 365 6.66 -6.78 -18.60
C GLY A 365 5.67 -6.26 -17.55
N GLN A 366 5.34 -4.97 -17.56
CA GLN A 366 4.44 -4.34 -16.59
C GLN A 366 3.22 -3.73 -17.29
N PRO A 367 1.98 -4.17 -17.00
CA PRO A 367 0.78 -3.60 -17.59
C PRO A 367 0.42 -2.25 -16.94
N LEU A 368 0.13 -1.25 -17.78
CA LEU A 368 -0.42 0.06 -17.42
C LEU A 368 -1.86 0.14 -17.95
N TYR A 369 -2.84 0.30 -17.06
CA TYR A 369 -4.26 0.31 -17.40
C TYR A 369 -4.79 1.72 -17.60
N PHE A 370 -5.70 1.91 -18.56
CA PHE A 370 -6.33 3.20 -18.86
C PHE A 370 -7.86 3.08 -18.90
N ASP A 371 -8.55 4.07 -18.33
CA ASP A 371 -9.99 4.24 -18.51
C ASP A 371 -10.32 4.73 -19.94
N SER A 372 -11.50 4.35 -20.43
CA SER A 372 -12.10 4.67 -21.73
C SER A 372 -12.01 6.15 -22.14
N LYS A 373 -12.33 7.09 -21.23
CA LYS A 373 -12.28 8.54 -21.51
C LYS A 373 -10.86 9.11 -21.53
N GLU A 374 -9.92 8.50 -20.82
CA GLU A 374 -8.54 8.97 -20.70
C GLU A 374 -7.60 8.31 -21.75
N ARG A 375 -8.12 7.28 -22.44
CA ARG A 375 -7.42 6.48 -23.46
C ARG A 375 -6.80 7.32 -24.57
N GLY A 376 -7.57 8.23 -25.17
CA GLY A 376 -7.10 9.06 -26.29
C GLY A 376 -6.03 10.08 -25.88
N GLN A 377 -6.20 10.71 -24.72
CA GLN A 377 -5.30 11.77 -24.25
C GLN A 377 -3.98 11.23 -23.71
N ALA A 378 -4.01 10.10 -22.99
CA ALA A 378 -2.81 9.46 -22.45
C ALA A 378 -1.92 8.91 -23.59
N ILE A 379 -2.53 8.29 -24.60
CA ILE A 379 -1.81 7.77 -25.77
C ILE A 379 -1.26 8.93 -26.61
N ALA A 380 -2.04 9.98 -26.86
CA ALA A 380 -1.56 11.17 -27.60
C ALA A 380 -0.39 11.86 -26.89
N LYS A 381 -0.44 12.00 -25.56
CA LYS A 381 0.68 12.53 -24.76
C LYS A 381 1.91 11.62 -24.82
N LEU A 382 1.72 10.30 -24.78
CA LEU A 382 2.83 9.34 -24.88
C LEU A 382 3.50 9.38 -26.26
N VAL A 383 2.71 9.43 -27.34
CA VAL A 383 3.19 9.53 -28.72
C VAL A 383 3.94 10.85 -28.95
N ASN A 384 3.43 11.96 -28.44
CA ASN A 384 4.10 13.26 -28.52
C ASN A 384 5.41 13.29 -27.72
N LYS A 385 5.45 12.63 -26.56
CA LYS A 385 6.64 12.59 -25.69
C LYS A 385 7.74 11.64 -26.18
N LEU A 386 7.39 10.64 -26.99
CA LEU A 386 8.34 9.66 -27.55
C LEU A 386 8.97 10.07 -28.89
N GLY A 387 8.60 11.24 -29.45
CA GLY A 387 9.36 11.91 -30.51
C GLY A 387 9.61 11.09 -31.78
N SER A 388 8.56 10.62 -32.46
CA SER A 388 8.75 9.99 -33.78
C SER A 388 9.34 11.00 -34.78
N PRO A 389 10.46 10.70 -35.48
CA PRO A 389 11.05 11.60 -36.46
C PRO A 389 10.26 11.69 -37.78
N ASN A 390 9.18 10.91 -37.95
CA ASN A 390 8.40 10.89 -39.18
C ASN A 390 7.00 11.49 -38.97
N LYS A 391 6.82 12.73 -39.47
CA LYS A 391 5.56 13.49 -39.38
C LYS A 391 4.36 12.76 -39.98
N LYS A 392 4.58 11.89 -40.99
CA LYS A 392 3.50 11.10 -41.62
C LYS A 392 2.96 10.01 -40.68
N LEU A 393 3.81 9.40 -39.86
CA LEU A 393 3.42 8.42 -38.84
C LEU A 393 2.73 9.06 -37.64
N GLN A 394 3.13 10.30 -37.29
CA GLN A 394 2.37 11.09 -36.32
C GLN A 394 0.95 11.37 -36.83
N GLN A 395 0.81 11.78 -38.09
CA GLN A 395 -0.47 12.09 -38.71
C GLN A 395 -1.35 10.83 -38.86
N GLU A 396 -0.85 9.73 -39.43
CA GLU A 396 -1.61 8.49 -39.59
C GLU A 396 -1.97 7.83 -38.24
N GLY A 397 -1.10 7.97 -37.24
CA GLY A 397 -1.39 7.55 -35.86
C GLY A 397 -2.49 8.39 -35.22
N LEU A 398 -2.46 9.71 -35.42
CA LEU A 398 -3.50 10.65 -34.97
C LEU A 398 -4.84 10.41 -35.67
N ASP A 399 -4.83 10.19 -36.99
CA ASP A 399 -6.04 9.95 -37.79
C ASP A 399 -6.68 8.60 -37.44
N GLY A 400 -5.88 7.55 -37.21
CA GLY A 400 -6.35 6.26 -36.72
C GLY A 400 -6.92 6.32 -35.28
N LEU A 401 -6.41 7.23 -34.44
CA LEU A 401 -6.89 7.47 -33.07
C LEU A 401 -8.16 8.34 -33.02
N LEU A 402 -8.33 9.26 -33.97
CA LEU A 402 -9.55 10.07 -34.12
C LEU A 402 -10.76 9.23 -34.54
N VAL A 403 -10.55 8.20 -35.36
CA VAL A 403 -11.61 7.22 -35.70
C VAL A 403 -12.07 6.43 -34.46
N LEU A 404 -11.18 6.19 -33.49
CA LEU A 404 -11.52 5.51 -32.22
C LEU A 404 -12.27 6.41 -31.23
N ALA A 405 -12.25 7.72 -31.43
CA ALA A 405 -12.92 8.70 -30.58
C ALA A 405 -14.28 9.15 -31.12
N GLY A 406 -14.62 8.80 -32.37
CA GLY A 406 -15.78 9.36 -33.08
C GLY A 406 -16.83 8.38 -33.59
N SER A 407 -16.76 7.08 -33.29
CA SER A 407 -17.75 6.13 -33.80
C SER A 407 -18.84 5.80 -32.76
N ASP A 408 -20.05 6.31 -32.96
CA ASP A 408 -21.31 5.83 -32.37
C ASP A 408 -21.73 4.45 -32.92
N SER A 409 -20.77 3.62 -33.36
CA SER A 409 -21.04 2.31 -33.91
C SER A 409 -21.15 1.26 -32.80
N ARG A 410 -21.91 0.20 -33.10
CA ARG A 410 -22.15 -0.91 -32.16
C ARG A 410 -20.80 -1.48 -31.68
N PRO A 411 -20.68 -1.91 -30.41
CA PRO A 411 -19.41 -2.32 -29.80
C PRO A 411 -18.58 -3.34 -30.61
N ASN A 412 -19.24 -4.20 -31.38
CA ASN A 412 -18.58 -5.19 -32.24
C ASN A 412 -17.84 -4.57 -33.43
N ASP A 413 -18.37 -3.50 -34.03
CA ASP A 413 -17.74 -2.85 -35.19
C ASP A 413 -16.49 -2.06 -34.77
N ALA A 414 -16.56 -1.42 -33.60
CA ALA A 414 -15.41 -0.76 -32.98
C ALA A 414 -14.30 -1.77 -32.63
N ALA A 415 -14.64 -2.93 -32.07
CA ALA A 415 -13.67 -3.99 -31.75
C ALA A 415 -12.98 -4.56 -33.00
N ILE A 416 -13.72 -4.77 -34.10
CA ILE A 416 -13.18 -5.22 -35.39
C ILE A 416 -12.24 -4.17 -35.99
N ALA A 417 -12.64 -2.89 -35.98
CA ALA A 417 -11.83 -1.79 -36.49
C ALA A 417 -10.53 -1.60 -35.68
N ILE A 418 -10.60 -1.72 -34.35
CA ILE A 418 -9.43 -1.67 -33.46
C ILE A 418 -8.46 -2.81 -33.79
N LYS A 419 -8.97 -4.04 -33.96
CA LYS A 419 -8.15 -5.21 -34.25
C LYS A 419 -7.44 -5.10 -35.61
N ALA A 420 -8.13 -4.57 -36.63
CA ALA A 420 -7.55 -4.34 -37.95
C ALA A 420 -6.46 -3.26 -37.93
N ASN A 421 -6.68 -2.15 -37.21
CA ASN A 421 -5.69 -1.07 -37.10
C ASN A 421 -4.46 -1.49 -36.28
N LEU A 422 -4.64 -2.24 -35.19
CA LEU A 422 -3.53 -2.79 -34.42
C LEU A 422 -2.66 -3.74 -35.27
N ALA A 423 -3.29 -4.59 -36.07
CA ALA A 423 -2.57 -5.47 -37.00
C ALA A 423 -1.74 -4.66 -38.01
N ARG A 424 -2.30 -3.59 -38.58
CA ARG A 424 -1.60 -2.71 -39.54
C ARG A 424 -0.41 -1.98 -38.92
N ILE A 425 -0.56 -1.46 -37.69
CA ILE A 425 0.52 -0.80 -36.95
C ILE A 425 1.64 -1.79 -36.64
N GLN A 426 1.29 -3.00 -36.17
CA GLN A 426 2.26 -4.04 -35.83
C GLN A 426 3.05 -4.48 -37.07
N ASP A 427 2.40 -4.63 -38.22
CA ASP A 427 3.05 -5.00 -39.48
C ASP A 427 4.03 -3.91 -39.98
N THR A 428 3.64 -2.64 -39.80
CA THR A 428 4.47 -1.48 -40.16
C THR A 428 5.72 -1.37 -39.28
N VAL A 429 5.55 -1.53 -37.96
CA VAL A 429 6.66 -1.51 -36.98
C VAL A 429 7.65 -2.65 -37.24
N VAL A 430 7.17 -3.84 -37.63
CA VAL A 430 8.02 -4.99 -37.98
C VAL A 430 8.84 -4.72 -39.25
N ARG A 431 8.21 -4.18 -40.31
CA ARG A 431 8.90 -3.84 -41.58
C ARG A 431 9.97 -2.77 -41.39
N GLU A 432 9.66 -1.71 -40.64
CA GLU A 432 10.63 -0.63 -40.40
C GLU A 432 11.76 -1.06 -39.45
N SER A 433 11.46 -1.91 -38.45
CA SER A 433 12.49 -2.54 -37.61
C SER A 433 13.46 -3.38 -38.44
N ALA A 434 12.98 -4.05 -39.49
CA ALA A 434 13.83 -4.79 -40.43
C ALA A 434 14.68 -3.86 -41.31
N GLN A 435 14.12 -2.75 -41.81
CA GLN A 435 14.88 -1.74 -42.57
C GLN A 435 15.96 -1.05 -41.72
N LEU A 436 15.66 -0.70 -40.47
CA LEU A 436 16.63 -0.08 -39.56
C LEU A 436 17.77 -1.04 -39.19
N ARG A 437 17.48 -2.35 -39.05
CA ARG A 437 18.53 -3.38 -38.92
C ARG A 437 19.42 -3.45 -40.16
N LEU A 438 18.83 -3.34 -41.35
CA LEU A 438 19.56 -3.32 -42.61
C LEU A 438 20.47 -2.08 -42.73
N ILE A 439 20.01 -0.90 -42.30
CA ILE A 439 20.79 0.34 -42.28
C ILE A 439 21.95 0.23 -41.27
N GLY A 440 21.67 -0.25 -40.05
CA GLY A 440 22.70 -0.48 -39.04
C GLY A 440 23.75 -1.50 -39.48
N LEU A 441 23.34 -2.56 -40.19
CA LEU A 441 24.24 -3.54 -40.77
C LEU A 441 25.12 -2.91 -41.86
N LYS A 442 24.54 -2.12 -42.78
CA LYS A 442 25.29 -1.39 -43.82
C LYS A 442 26.33 -0.41 -43.24
N GLN A 443 25.98 0.28 -42.15
CA GLN A 443 26.91 1.18 -41.46
C GLN A 443 28.06 0.43 -40.77
N ARG A 444 27.78 -0.72 -40.13
CA ARG A 444 28.82 -1.58 -39.54
C ARG A 444 29.76 -2.14 -40.59
N ILE A 445 29.24 -2.59 -41.74
CA ILE A 445 30.04 -3.07 -42.87
C ILE A 445 30.93 -1.94 -43.39
N ARG A 446 30.39 -0.73 -43.61
CA ARG A 446 31.20 0.44 -44.02
C ARG A 446 32.28 0.79 -43.01
N GLY A 447 31.96 0.78 -41.72
CA GLY A 447 32.94 1.05 -40.66
C GLY A 447 33.99 -0.05 -40.47
N ALA A 448 33.67 -1.29 -40.83
CA ALA A 448 34.63 -2.39 -40.87
C ALA A 448 35.56 -2.25 -42.09
N CYS A 449 35.01 -2.00 -43.29
CA CYS A 449 35.80 -1.76 -44.49
C CYS A 449 36.71 -0.53 -44.36
N LEU A 450 36.22 0.56 -43.77
CA LEU A 450 37.02 1.77 -43.55
C LEU A 450 38.17 1.51 -42.56
N ARG A 451 37.95 0.71 -41.51
CA ARG A 451 39.02 0.31 -40.59
C ARG A 451 40.07 -0.56 -41.26
N SER A 452 39.66 -1.59 -41.99
CA SER A 452 40.60 -2.44 -42.73
C SER A 452 41.38 -1.65 -43.80
N LEU A 453 40.74 -0.65 -44.43
CA LEU A 453 41.42 0.24 -45.37
C LEU A 453 42.45 1.14 -44.66
N LEU A 454 42.10 1.70 -43.50
CA LEU A 454 43.01 2.53 -42.70
C LEU A 454 44.18 1.73 -42.11
N GLU A 455 43.95 0.48 -41.71
CA GLU A 455 44.98 -0.46 -41.25
C GLU A 455 45.94 -0.84 -42.38
N ALA A 456 45.43 -1.03 -43.61
CA ALA A 456 46.26 -1.31 -44.78
C ALA A 456 47.09 -0.09 -45.25
N LEU A 457 46.58 1.13 -45.03
CA LEU A 457 47.24 2.37 -45.44
C LEU A 457 48.26 2.90 -44.43
N ASN A 458 48.33 2.32 -43.22
CA ASN A 458 49.30 2.71 -42.20
C ASN A 458 49.89 1.48 -41.49
N PRO A 459 50.78 0.72 -42.16
CA PRO A 459 51.41 -0.46 -41.57
C PRO A 459 52.55 -0.05 -40.63
N LYS A 460 52.20 0.52 -39.47
CA LYS A 460 53.12 0.77 -38.36
C LYS A 460 52.42 0.59 -37.01
#